data_AF-A0A0K2Y5H0-F1
#
_entry.id   AF-A0A0K2Y5H0-F1
#
_cell.length_a   1.000
_cell.length_b   1.000
_cell.length_c   1.000
_cell.angle_alpha   90.00
_cell.angle_beta   90.00
_cell.angle_gamma   90.00
#
_symmetry.space_group_name_H-M   'P 1'
#
loop_
_entity.id
_entity.type
_entity.pdbx_description
1 polymer ?
#
loop_
_entity_poly.entity_id
_entity_poly.type
_entity_poly.pdbx_seq_one_letter_code
_entity_poly.pdbx_strand_id
1 'polypeptide(L)'
;MIDAIFQEFIKKAPEMKESWEVVQLFEEERQKFQEELQAYEEEIENARAVLRDLRAQMVQTKERVKELQTLQKSKEEEIQEIRQELLSHKIKRDLWQLEKDKPELQESNEPLPQALEVVEIYLKDHSIARARPAKRYFADNLYRQYRVLLRENHVLKDRVFGLDLENSTLKIELRDRQTQEKLQAKDPKEPR
;
A
#
# COMPACT_ATOMS: atom_id res chain seq x y z
N MET A 1 -35.84 -4.67 -55.47
CA MET A 1 -36.48 -5.99 -55.63
C MET A 1 -37.62 -5.91 -56.64
N ILE A 2 -38.60 -5.00 -56.45
CA ILE A 2 -39.71 -4.75 -57.40
C ILE A 2 -39.21 -4.55 -58.85
N ASP A 3 -38.19 -3.71 -59.07
CA ASP A 3 -37.66 -3.47 -60.43
C ASP A 3 -37.04 -4.70 -61.11
N ALA A 4 -36.51 -5.66 -60.35
CA ALA A 4 -35.84 -6.84 -60.92
C ALA A 4 -36.86 -7.84 -61.51
N ILE A 5 -37.97 -8.03 -60.81
CA ILE A 5 -39.10 -8.84 -61.24
C ILE A 5 -39.71 -8.28 -62.52
N PHE A 6 -39.93 -6.97 -62.55
CA PHE A 6 -40.46 -6.31 -63.75
C PHE A 6 -39.47 -6.36 -64.92
N GLN A 7 -38.16 -6.34 -64.67
CA GLN A 7 -37.15 -6.57 -65.70
C GLN A 7 -37.14 -8.01 -66.21
N GLU A 8 -37.32 -9.01 -65.36
CA GLU A 8 -37.46 -10.41 -65.77
C GLU A 8 -38.75 -10.66 -66.54
N PHE A 9 -39.85 -10.04 -66.11
CA PHE A 9 -41.11 -10.03 -66.85
C PHE A 9 -40.93 -9.40 -68.24
N ILE A 10 -40.30 -8.23 -68.36
CA ILE A 10 -40.04 -7.57 -69.66
C ILE A 10 -39.19 -8.46 -70.59
N LYS A 11 -38.25 -9.24 -70.04
CA LYS A 11 -37.41 -10.16 -70.81
C LYS A 11 -38.15 -11.41 -71.29
N LYS A 12 -39.07 -11.95 -70.48
CA LYS A 12 -39.85 -13.17 -70.79
C LYS A 12 -41.19 -12.90 -71.47
N ALA A 13 -41.72 -11.67 -71.37
CA ALA A 13 -42.95 -11.21 -71.99
C ALA A 13 -43.08 -11.48 -73.51
N PRO A 14 -42.02 -11.38 -74.35
CA PRO A 14 -42.14 -11.71 -75.78
C PRO A 14 -42.26 -13.22 -76.07
N GLU A 15 -41.92 -14.09 -75.11
CA GLU A 15 -42.01 -15.55 -75.24
C GLU A 15 -43.31 -16.12 -74.63
N MET A 16 -43.95 -15.37 -73.72
CA MET A 16 -45.21 -15.74 -73.09
C MET A 16 -46.38 -15.56 -74.06
N LYS A 17 -47.12 -16.64 -74.31
CA LYS A 17 -48.24 -16.64 -75.27
C LYS A 17 -49.59 -16.61 -74.59
N GLU A 18 -49.66 -17.04 -73.33
CA GLU A 18 -50.91 -17.16 -72.59
C GLU A 18 -50.84 -16.37 -71.27
N SER A 19 -51.96 -15.74 -70.90
CA SER A 19 -52.02 -14.84 -69.75
C SER A 19 -51.78 -15.52 -68.40
N TRP A 20 -51.96 -16.84 -68.31
CA TRP A 20 -51.70 -17.60 -67.08
C TRP A 20 -50.20 -17.76 -66.79
N GLU A 21 -49.33 -17.75 -67.81
CA GLU A 21 -47.87 -17.85 -67.62
C GLU A 21 -47.32 -16.62 -66.88
N VAL A 22 -47.94 -15.46 -67.11
CA VAL A 22 -47.64 -14.22 -66.38
C VAL A 22 -48.04 -14.35 -64.91
N VAL A 23 -49.26 -14.83 -64.66
CA VAL A 23 -49.78 -15.01 -63.30
C VAL A 23 -48.91 -15.98 -62.50
N GLN A 24 -48.48 -17.08 -63.13
CA GLN A 24 -47.63 -18.07 -62.50
C GLN A 24 -46.26 -17.49 -62.10
N LEU A 25 -45.62 -16.68 -62.95
CA LEU A 25 -44.33 -16.07 -62.63
C LEU A 25 -44.40 -15.19 -61.37
N PHE A 26 -45.45 -14.36 -61.26
CA PHE A 26 -45.67 -13.53 -60.08
C PHE A 26 -46.11 -14.34 -58.85
N GLU A 27 -46.84 -15.45 -59.04
CA GLU A 27 -47.21 -16.35 -57.94
C GLU A 27 -45.99 -17.09 -57.35
N GLU A 28 -45.07 -17.56 -58.20
CA GLU A 28 -43.82 -18.20 -57.76
C GLU A 28 -42.93 -17.23 -56.98
N GLU A 29 -42.80 -15.99 -57.44
CA GLU A 29 -42.03 -14.97 -56.71
C GLU A 29 -42.73 -14.50 -55.44
N ARG A 30 -44.07 -14.43 -55.45
CA ARG A 30 -44.84 -14.16 -54.24
C ARG A 30 -44.65 -15.26 -53.20
N GLN A 31 -44.59 -16.53 -53.61
CA GLN A 31 -44.28 -17.65 -52.73
C GLN A 31 -42.86 -17.54 -52.16
N LYS A 32 -41.85 -17.30 -53.00
CA LYS A 32 -40.47 -17.07 -52.53
C LYS A 32 -40.38 -15.92 -51.54
N PHE A 33 -41.07 -14.81 -51.80
CA PHE A 33 -41.09 -13.67 -50.88
C PHE A 33 -41.78 -13.99 -49.55
N GLN A 34 -42.83 -14.83 -49.57
CA GLN A 34 -43.47 -15.31 -48.35
C GLN A 34 -42.55 -16.22 -47.53
N GLU A 35 -41.81 -17.11 -48.20
CA GLU A 35 -40.81 -17.97 -47.55
C GLU A 35 -39.67 -17.15 -46.94
N GLU A 36 -39.16 -16.15 -47.67
CA GLU A 36 -38.13 -15.23 -47.16
C GLU A 36 -38.63 -14.43 -45.95
N LEU A 37 -39.87 -13.92 -46.00
CA LEU A 37 -40.47 -13.22 -44.87
C LEU A 37 -40.56 -14.11 -43.64
N GLN A 38 -41.03 -15.35 -43.80
CA GLN A 38 -41.10 -16.31 -42.69
C GLN A 38 -39.72 -16.62 -42.12
N ALA A 39 -38.72 -16.83 -42.98
CA ALA A 39 -37.34 -17.04 -42.55
C ALA A 39 -36.80 -15.84 -41.75
N TYR A 40 -37.03 -14.60 -42.21
CA TYR A 40 -36.62 -13.41 -41.46
C TYR A 40 -37.37 -13.25 -40.13
N GLU A 41 -38.65 -13.58 -40.08
CA GLU A 41 -39.43 -13.56 -38.84
C GLU A 41 -38.85 -14.55 -37.81
N GLU A 42 -38.55 -15.79 -38.24
CA GLU A 42 -37.89 -16.79 -37.40
C GLU A 42 -36.50 -16.35 -36.93
N GLU A 43 -35.69 -15.76 -37.82
CA GLU A 43 -34.37 -15.21 -37.45
C GLU A 43 -34.48 -14.10 -36.41
N ILE A 44 -35.46 -13.21 -36.55
CA ILE A 44 -35.71 -12.12 -35.59
C ILE A 44 -36.14 -12.69 -34.24
N GLU A 45 -36.99 -13.72 -34.22
CA GLU A 45 -37.41 -14.37 -32.98
C GLU A 45 -36.24 -15.07 -32.28
N ASN A 46 -35.43 -15.81 -33.03
CA ASN A 46 -34.23 -16.46 -32.53
C ASN A 46 -33.21 -15.44 -31.98
N ALA A 47 -32.96 -14.35 -32.71
CA ALA A 47 -32.07 -13.29 -32.26
C ALA A 47 -32.59 -12.62 -30.97
N ARG A 48 -33.91 -12.43 -30.83
CA ARG A 48 -34.53 -11.92 -29.60
C ARG A 48 -34.37 -12.89 -28.43
N ALA A 49 -34.49 -14.19 -28.65
CA ALA A 49 -34.26 -15.20 -27.62
C ALA A 49 -32.81 -15.17 -27.13
N VAL A 50 -31.85 -15.20 -28.05
CA VAL A 50 -30.41 -15.11 -27.74
C VAL A 50 -30.09 -13.83 -26.96
N LEU A 51 -30.66 -12.69 -27.35
CA LEU A 51 -30.47 -11.42 -26.63
C LEU A 51 -31.01 -11.45 -25.20
N ARG A 52 -32.13 -12.15 -24.95
CA ARG A 52 -32.67 -12.31 -23.59
C ARG A 52 -31.72 -13.16 -22.73
N ASP A 53 -31.21 -14.25 -23.28
CA ASP A 53 -30.28 -15.13 -22.57
C ASP A 53 -28.96 -14.41 -22.24
N LEU A 54 -28.40 -13.69 -23.21
CA LEU A 54 -27.19 -12.88 -23.00
C LEU A 54 -27.41 -11.79 -21.94
N ARG A 55 -28.58 -11.15 -21.93
CA ARG A 55 -28.93 -10.17 -20.87
C ARG A 55 -29.00 -10.84 -19.50
N ALA A 56 -29.61 -12.03 -19.40
CA ALA A 56 -29.68 -12.77 -18.15
C ALA A 56 -28.27 -13.13 -17.65
N GLN A 57 -27.41 -13.64 -18.53
CA GLN A 57 -26.01 -13.93 -18.21
C GLN A 57 -25.22 -12.68 -17.80
N MET A 58 -25.45 -11.54 -18.45
CA MET A 58 -24.83 -10.27 -18.06
C MET A 58 -25.24 -9.83 -16.65
N VAL A 59 -26.52 -9.99 -16.27
CA VAL A 59 -26.97 -9.66 -14.92
C VAL A 59 -26.32 -10.59 -13.90
N GLN A 60 -26.33 -11.91 -14.14
CA GLN A 60 -25.72 -12.89 -13.24
C GLN A 60 -24.21 -12.67 -13.06
N THR A 61 -23.49 -12.41 -14.16
CA THR A 61 -22.06 -12.12 -14.08
C THR A 61 -21.80 -10.81 -13.33
N LYS A 62 -22.62 -9.78 -13.53
CA LYS A 62 -22.50 -8.51 -12.79
C LYS A 62 -22.76 -8.69 -11.30
N GLU A 63 -23.72 -9.51 -10.91
CA GLU A 63 -23.98 -9.86 -9.50
C GLU A 63 -22.78 -10.61 -8.90
N ARG A 64 -22.26 -11.62 -9.60
CA ARG A 64 -21.09 -12.38 -9.16
C ARG A 64 -19.84 -11.51 -9.03
N VAL A 65 -19.65 -10.53 -9.91
CA VAL A 65 -18.56 -9.56 -9.79
C VAL A 65 -18.71 -8.72 -8.52
N LYS A 66 -19.93 -8.27 -8.18
CA LYS A 66 -20.16 -7.52 -6.94
C LYS A 66 -19.88 -8.37 -5.70
N GLU A 67 -20.30 -9.63 -5.70
CA GLU A 67 -20.02 -10.57 -4.60
C GLU A 67 -18.52 -10.83 -4.44
N LEU A 68 -17.79 -11.02 -5.54
CA LEU A 68 -16.35 -11.19 -5.49
C LEU A 68 -15.64 -9.92 -4.99
N GLN A 69 -16.13 -8.73 -5.36
CA GLN A 69 -15.61 -7.46 -4.86
C GLN A 69 -15.84 -7.27 -3.36
N THR A 70 -17.00 -7.67 -2.83
CA THR A 70 -17.24 -7.60 -1.37
C THR A 70 -16.36 -8.57 -0.62
N LEU A 71 -16.20 -9.81 -1.13
CA LEU A 71 -15.29 -10.80 -0.57
C LEU A 71 -13.83 -10.36 -0.62
N GLN A 72 -13.41 -9.70 -1.70
CA GLN A 72 -12.06 -9.17 -1.81
C GLN A 72 -11.79 -8.14 -0.71
N LYS A 73 -12.70 -7.19 -0.52
CA LYS A 73 -12.56 -6.14 0.51
C LYS A 73 -12.47 -6.73 1.92
N SER A 74 -13.34 -7.69 2.25
CA SER A 74 -13.27 -8.33 3.57
C SER A 74 -11.96 -9.09 3.79
N LYS A 75 -11.43 -9.75 2.76
CA LYS A 75 -10.13 -10.43 2.83
C LYS A 75 -8.96 -9.45 2.93
N GLU A 76 -9.04 -8.31 2.27
CA GLU A 76 -8.03 -7.24 2.42
C GLU A 76 -8.02 -6.68 3.85
N GLU A 77 -9.19 -6.49 4.46
CA GLU A 77 -9.33 -6.08 5.87
C GLU A 77 -8.73 -7.13 6.82
N GLU A 78 -9.07 -8.42 6.67
CA GLU A 78 -8.48 -9.52 7.46
C GLU A 78 -6.95 -9.54 7.35
N ILE A 79 -6.40 -9.35 6.14
CA ILE A 79 -4.95 -9.30 5.93
C ILE A 79 -4.32 -8.10 6.64
N GLN A 80 -4.99 -6.95 6.64
CA GLN A 80 -4.49 -5.77 7.35
C GLN A 80 -4.48 -5.98 8.86
N GLU A 81 -5.51 -6.59 9.42
CA GLU A 81 -5.57 -6.96 10.84
C GLU A 81 -4.41 -7.90 11.22
N ILE A 82 -4.22 -9.00 10.47
CA ILE A 82 -3.13 -9.95 10.70
C ILE A 82 -1.76 -9.26 10.61
N ARG A 83 -1.58 -8.33 9.67
CA ARG A 83 -0.32 -7.56 9.55
C ARG A 83 -0.08 -6.68 10.77
N GLN A 84 -1.12 -6.01 11.28
CA GLN A 84 -1.02 -5.18 12.49
C GLN A 84 -0.69 -6.04 13.72
N GLU A 85 -1.33 -7.20 13.85
CA GLU A 85 -1.02 -8.17 14.92
C GLU A 85 0.44 -8.62 14.86
N LEU A 86 0.91 -9.04 13.68
CA LEU A 86 2.30 -9.46 13.46
C LEU A 86 3.30 -8.35 13.82
N LEU A 87 3.02 -7.10 13.45
CA LEU A 87 3.85 -5.96 13.82
C LEU A 87 3.87 -5.76 15.34
N SER A 88 2.71 -5.83 16.00
CA SER A 88 2.63 -5.70 17.45
C SER A 88 3.42 -6.80 18.18
N HIS A 89 3.37 -8.03 17.68
CA HIS A 89 4.13 -9.16 18.21
C HIS A 89 5.64 -9.00 18.02
N LYS A 90 6.08 -8.49 16.86
CA LYS A 90 7.49 -8.16 16.62
C LYS A 90 7.98 -7.08 17.59
N ILE A 91 7.26 -5.98 17.72
CA ILE A 91 7.62 -4.89 18.65
C ILE A 91 7.72 -5.41 20.09
N LYS A 92 6.75 -6.21 20.55
CA LYS A 92 6.80 -6.82 21.89
C LYS A 92 8.04 -7.71 22.08
N ARG A 93 8.40 -8.49 21.07
CA ARG A 93 9.60 -9.33 21.09
C ARG A 93 10.88 -8.50 21.16
N ASP A 94 10.97 -7.46 20.35
CA ASP A 94 12.14 -6.58 20.29
C ASP A 94 12.30 -5.80 21.61
N LEU A 95 11.19 -5.29 22.18
CA LEU A 95 11.19 -4.66 23.50
C LEU A 95 11.65 -5.63 24.60
N TRP A 96 11.17 -6.87 24.58
CA TRP A 96 11.61 -7.87 25.55
C TRP A 96 13.10 -8.19 25.43
N GLN A 97 13.62 -8.27 24.20
CA GLN A 97 15.05 -8.45 23.98
C GLN A 97 15.86 -7.26 24.49
N LEU A 98 15.41 -6.03 24.21
CA LEU A 98 16.06 -4.81 24.70
C LEU A 98 16.02 -4.70 26.24
N GLU A 99 14.94 -5.13 26.88
CA GLU A 99 14.86 -5.19 28.35
C GLU A 99 15.82 -6.22 28.93
N LYS A 100 15.94 -7.38 28.30
CA LYS A 100 16.87 -8.43 28.72
C LYS A 100 18.34 -8.02 28.51
N ASP A 101 18.62 -7.38 27.38
CA ASP A 101 19.96 -6.93 27.01
C ASP A 101 20.32 -5.58 27.66
N LYS A 102 19.38 -4.96 28.39
CA LYS A 102 19.63 -3.76 29.17
C LYS A 102 20.67 -4.09 30.22
N PRO A 103 21.89 -3.52 30.14
CA PRO A 103 22.86 -3.70 31.22
C PRO A 103 22.22 -3.15 32.50
N GLU A 104 22.18 -3.97 33.55
CA GLU A 104 21.87 -3.49 34.88
C GLU A 104 22.88 -2.38 35.18
N LEU A 105 22.42 -1.14 35.16
CA LEU A 105 23.17 -0.02 35.68
C LEU A 105 23.30 -0.32 37.17
N GLN A 106 24.41 -0.97 37.56
CA GLN A 106 24.81 -1.00 38.94
C GLN A 106 24.85 0.46 39.39
N GLU A 107 24.01 0.82 40.36
CA GLU A 107 24.20 2.08 41.09
C GLU A 107 25.62 2.00 41.64
N SER A 108 26.55 2.67 40.96
CA SER A 108 27.92 2.71 41.41
C SER A 108 27.89 3.47 42.73
N ASN A 109 28.00 2.71 43.83
CA ASN A 109 28.30 3.24 45.17
C ASN A 109 29.73 3.82 45.22
N GLU A 110 30.30 4.19 44.07
CA GLU A 110 31.52 4.96 44.01
C GLU A 110 31.23 6.30 44.68
N PRO A 111 31.83 6.57 45.86
CA PRO A 111 31.57 7.81 46.54
C PRO A 111 31.98 8.95 45.60
N LEU A 112 31.08 9.91 45.43
CA LEU A 112 31.37 11.15 44.73
C LEU A 112 32.72 11.69 45.22
N PRO A 113 33.59 12.18 44.33
CA PRO A 113 34.91 12.62 44.70
C PRO A 113 34.88 13.65 45.84
N GLN A 114 35.47 13.28 46.97
CA GLN A 114 35.62 14.19 48.10
C GLN A 114 36.97 14.91 48.01
N ALA A 115 36.96 16.19 48.36
CA ALA A 115 38.20 16.97 48.42
C ALA A 115 39.09 16.44 49.55
N LEU A 116 40.40 16.53 49.38
CA LEU A 116 41.38 16.18 50.39
C LEU A 116 41.21 17.08 51.62
N GLU A 117 40.96 16.48 52.78
CA GLU A 117 40.84 17.20 54.04
C GLU A 117 42.20 17.64 54.59
N VAL A 118 43.26 16.88 54.27
CA VAL A 118 44.62 17.10 54.75
C VAL A 118 45.62 16.88 53.61
N VAL A 119 46.59 17.79 53.49
CA VAL A 119 47.67 17.73 52.50
C VAL A 119 49.01 17.79 53.22
N GLU A 120 49.97 17.01 52.73
CA GLU A 120 51.36 17.03 53.20
C GLU A 120 52.14 18.11 52.43
N ILE A 121 52.75 19.05 53.16
CA ILE A 121 53.52 20.16 52.62
C ILE A 121 54.98 19.98 53.01
N TYR A 122 55.88 20.09 52.03
CA TYR A 122 57.31 20.10 52.25
C TYR A 122 57.78 21.53 52.56
N LEU A 123 58.31 21.72 53.77
CA LEU A 123 58.91 22.98 54.20
C LEU A 123 60.36 23.08 53.69
N LYS A 124 60.91 24.29 53.62
CA LYS A 124 62.28 24.54 53.12
C LYS A 124 63.35 23.77 53.92
N ASP A 125 63.05 23.47 55.17
CA ASP A 125 63.91 22.70 56.08
C ASP A 125 63.81 21.18 55.87
N HIS A 126 63.19 20.73 54.78
CA HIS A 126 62.96 19.33 54.43
C HIS A 126 62.05 18.56 55.40
N SER A 127 61.38 19.27 56.33
CA SER A 127 60.35 18.70 57.20
C SER A 127 59.00 18.64 56.50
N ILE A 128 58.20 17.63 56.85
CA ILE A 128 56.86 17.39 56.30
C ILE A 128 55.83 17.85 57.33
N ALA A 129 54.94 18.77 56.92
CA ALA A 129 53.85 19.27 57.75
C ALA A 129 52.49 18.87 57.16
N ARG A 130 51.56 18.46 58.02
CA ARG A 130 50.17 18.15 57.64
C ARG A 130 49.30 19.37 57.88
N ALA A 131 48.66 19.88 56.83
CA ALA A 131 47.82 21.06 56.89
C ALA A 131 46.47 20.81 56.21
N ARG A 132 45.43 21.52 56.68
CA ARG A 132 44.14 21.55 55.99
C ARG A 132 44.23 22.55 54.83
N PRO A 133 43.90 22.17 53.60
CA PRO A 133 44.03 23.07 52.46
C PRO A 133 42.96 24.17 52.50
N ALA A 134 43.34 25.40 52.17
CA ALA A 134 42.42 26.54 52.10
C ALA A 134 41.50 26.51 50.85
N LYS A 135 41.83 25.69 49.86
CA LYS A 135 41.06 25.45 48.64
C LYS A 135 40.80 23.96 48.48
N ARG A 136 39.77 23.58 47.72
CA ARG A 136 39.49 22.17 47.43
C ARG A 136 40.59 21.60 46.53
N TYR A 137 41.40 20.72 47.07
CA TYR A 137 42.35 19.91 46.31
C TYR A 137 41.81 18.50 46.18
N PHE A 138 41.96 17.93 44.99
CA PHE A 138 41.61 16.54 44.70
C PHE A 138 42.89 15.78 44.38
N ALA A 139 42.87 14.46 44.60
CA ALA A 139 44.01 13.62 44.29
C ALA A 139 44.21 13.47 42.76
N ASP A 140 45.46 13.34 42.31
CA ASP A 140 45.82 13.29 40.88
C ASP A 140 45.22 12.08 40.14
N ASN A 141 45.05 10.96 40.84
CA ASN A 141 44.37 9.77 40.31
C ASN A 141 42.91 10.06 39.94
N LEU A 142 42.21 10.84 40.79
CA LEU A 142 40.84 11.26 40.56
C LEU A 142 40.72 12.18 39.34
N TYR A 143 41.64 13.12 39.18
CA TYR A 143 41.68 14.01 38.01
C TYR A 143 41.83 13.21 36.70
N ARG A 144 42.70 12.19 36.68
CA ARG A 144 42.90 11.34 35.50
C ARG A 144 41.65 10.53 35.15
N GLN A 145 40.99 9.93 36.14
CA GLN A 145 39.74 9.19 35.95
C GLN A 145 38.63 10.10 35.41
N TYR A 146 38.43 11.27 36.02
CA TYR A 146 37.40 12.22 35.57
C TYR A 146 37.66 12.76 34.16
N ARG A 147 38.93 12.91 33.75
CA ARG A 147 39.25 13.34 32.38
C ARG A 147 38.82 12.31 31.33
N VAL A 148 38.92 11.02 31.66
CA VAL A 148 38.44 9.94 30.78
C VAL A 148 36.91 9.94 30.74
N LEU A 149 36.26 9.98 31.91
CA LEU A 149 34.81 10.04 32.02
C LEU A 149 34.21 11.25 31.30
N LEU A 150 34.82 12.44 31.42
CA LEU A 150 34.36 13.64 30.70
C LEU A 150 34.42 13.48 29.18
N ARG A 151 35.45 12.80 28.66
CA ARG A 151 35.55 12.50 27.22
C ARG A 151 34.47 11.51 26.79
N GLU A 152 34.30 10.43 27.53
CA GLU A 152 33.26 9.43 27.27
C GLU A 152 31.86 10.06 27.32
N ASN A 153 31.60 10.91 28.31
CA ASN A 153 30.33 11.62 28.45
C ASN A 153 30.10 12.58 27.28
N HIS A 154 31.14 13.26 26.80
CA HIS A 154 31.03 14.11 25.61
C HIS A 154 30.68 13.29 24.35
N VAL A 155 31.35 12.16 24.14
CA VAL A 155 31.06 11.24 23.03
C VAL A 155 29.64 10.69 23.12
N LEU A 156 29.19 10.30 24.31
CA LEU A 156 27.82 9.83 24.54
C LEU A 156 26.81 10.93 24.26
N LYS A 157 27.07 12.16 24.71
CA LYS A 157 26.22 13.33 24.46
C LYS A 157 26.09 13.62 22.96
N ASP A 158 27.20 13.56 22.21
CA ASP A 158 27.19 13.76 20.76
C ASP A 158 26.41 12.65 20.06
N ARG A 159 26.53 11.40 20.52
CA ARG A 159 25.76 10.27 19.99
C ARG A 159 24.26 10.41 20.27
N VAL A 160 23.88 10.86 21.47
CA VAL A 160 22.48 11.15 21.82
C VAL A 160 21.93 12.25 20.91
N PHE A 161 22.67 13.34 20.71
CA PHE A 161 22.25 14.39 19.76
C PHE A 161 22.10 13.86 18.33
N GLY A 162 23.01 13.00 17.88
CA GLY A 162 22.90 12.35 16.56
C GLY A 162 21.60 11.55 16.43
N LEU A 163 21.27 10.74 17.44
CA LEU A 163 20.04 9.95 17.48
C LEU A 163 18.78 10.83 17.57
N ASP A 164 18.84 11.96 18.29
CA ASP A 164 17.72 12.90 18.37
C ASP A 164 17.46 13.59 17.03
N LEU A 165 18.52 13.95 16.30
CA LEU A 165 18.41 14.47 14.95
C LEU A 165 17.81 13.43 14.00
N GLU A 166 18.30 12.19 14.02
CA GLU A 166 17.77 11.10 13.20
C GLU A 166 16.28 10.80 13.52
N ASN A 167 15.91 10.80 14.79
CA ASN A 167 14.51 10.66 15.19
C ASN A 167 13.65 11.82 14.66
N SER A 168 14.19 13.03 14.64
CA SER A 168 13.49 14.20 14.10
C SER A 168 13.29 14.09 12.59
N THR A 169 14.28 13.61 11.84
CA THR A 169 14.18 13.42 10.39
C THR A 169 13.20 12.31 10.05
N LEU A 170 13.27 11.17 10.73
CA LEU A 170 12.33 10.06 10.55
C LEU A 170 10.88 10.46 10.83
N LYS A 171 10.64 11.31 11.84
CA LYS A 171 9.29 11.86 12.11
C LYS A 171 8.76 12.71 10.95
N ILE A 172 9.62 13.48 10.29
CA ILE A 172 9.24 14.28 9.12
C ILE A 172 8.95 13.35 7.94
N GLU A 173 9.82 12.40 7.65
CA GLU A 173 9.64 11.43 6.56
C GLU A 173 8.34 10.62 6.71
N LEU A 174 8.02 10.19 7.93
CA LEU A 174 6.75 9.51 8.22
C LEU A 174 5.54 10.40 7.95
N ARG A 175 5.59 11.67 8.37
CA ARG A 175 4.53 12.63 8.08
C ARG A 175 4.35 12.82 6.58
N ASP A 176 5.44 12.98 5.85
CA ASP A 176 5.39 13.22 4.40
C ASP A 176 4.83 12.00 3.66
N ARG A 177 5.25 10.78 4.03
CA ARG A 177 4.68 9.53 3.49
C ARG A 177 3.18 9.43 3.76
N GLN A 178 2.73 9.66 4.99
CA GLN A 178 1.30 9.64 5.32
C GLN A 178 0.51 10.68 4.52
N THR A 179 1.11 11.82 4.23
CA THR A 179 0.49 12.87 3.43
C THR A 179 0.38 12.45 1.96
N GLN A 180 1.42 11.82 1.42
CA GLN A 180 1.41 11.24 0.06
C GLN A 180 0.37 10.13 -0.09
N GLU A 181 0.29 9.20 0.87
CA GLU A 181 -0.73 8.13 0.86
C GLU A 181 -2.14 8.71 0.86
N LYS A 182 -2.42 9.74 1.66
CA LYS A 182 -3.72 10.43 1.69
C LYS A 182 -4.05 11.15 0.38
N LEU A 183 -3.05 11.71 -0.31
CA LEU A 183 -3.24 12.34 -1.61
C LEU A 183 -3.51 11.30 -2.70
N GLN A 184 -2.76 10.19 -2.72
CA GLN A 184 -2.98 9.09 -3.65
C GLN A 184 -4.34 8.41 -3.43
N ALA A 185 -4.79 8.28 -2.18
CA ALA A 185 -6.13 7.76 -1.87
C ALA A 185 -7.26 8.70 -2.32
N LYS A 186 -7.00 10.00 -2.46
CA LYS A 186 -7.98 11.00 -2.94
C LYS A 186 -8.03 11.12 -4.47
N ASP A 187 -6.95 10.76 -5.16
CA ASP A 187 -6.86 10.75 -6.62
C ASP A 187 -6.84 9.30 -7.16
N PRO A 188 -7.99 8.61 -7.29
CA PRO A 188 -8.07 7.38 -8.06
C PRO A 188 -7.97 7.74 -9.55
N LYS A 189 -6.76 8.03 -10.04
CA LYS A 189 -6.54 8.19 -11.48
C LYS A 189 -6.76 6.84 -12.16
N GLU A 190 -7.76 6.83 -13.03
CA GLU A 190 -8.13 5.75 -13.94
C GLU A 190 -6.90 5.13 -14.62
N PRO A 191 -6.79 3.80 -14.69
CA PRO A 191 -5.78 3.16 -15.53
C PRO A 191 -6.14 3.42 -17.00
N ARG A 192 -5.16 3.94 -17.76
CA ARG A 192 -5.15 3.92 -19.22
C ARG A 192 -4.82 2.52 -19.73
#